data_AF-A0A1Q7KE47-F1
#
_entry.id   AF-A0A1Q7KE47-F1
#
_cell.length_a   1.000
_cell.length_b   1.000
_cell.length_c   1.000
_cell.angle_alpha   90.00
_cell.angle_beta   90.00
_cell.angle_gamma   90.00
#
_symmetry.space_group_name_H-M   'P 1'
#
loop_
_entity.id
_entity.type
_entity.pdbx_description
1 polymer ?
#
loop_
_entity_poly.entity_id
_entity_poly.type
_entity_poly.pdbx_seq_one_letter_code
_entity_poly.pdbx_strand_id
1 'polypeptide(L)'
;MLDKALFYIFGGVAVLSAALMVTRRNAVHSAVFLITSLLATAGIYLTLRAEFLFIVQIILYVGGIMVLFVFVIMLVNLDVALQQIQFRRRSA
;
A
#
# COMPACT_ATOMS: atom_id res chain seq x y z
N MET A 1 -6.61 -16.42 23.95
CA MET A 1 -5.28 -16.85 23.43
C MET A 1 -5.18 -16.59 21.93
N LEU A 2 -6.21 -16.96 21.15
CA LEU A 2 -6.29 -16.69 19.72
C LEU A 2 -6.12 -15.20 19.35
N ASP A 3 -6.79 -14.29 20.07
CA ASP A 3 -6.75 -12.85 19.78
C ASP A 3 -5.33 -12.26 19.87
N LYS A 4 -4.53 -12.73 20.84
CA LYS A 4 -3.13 -12.31 21.00
C LYS A 4 -2.27 -12.82 19.86
N ALA A 5 -2.47 -14.08 19.43
CA ALA A 5 -1.75 -14.65 18.30
C ALA A 5 -2.07 -13.88 17.00
N LEU A 6 -3.36 -13.59 16.76
CA LEU A 6 -3.79 -12.77 15.62
C LEU A 6 -3.18 -11.36 15.65
N PHE A 7 -3.17 -10.71 16.82
CA PHE A 7 -2.53 -9.41 16.98
C PHE A 7 -1.05 -9.41 16.60
N TYR A 8 -0.28 -10.40 17.07
CA TYR A 8 1.15 -10.51 16.72
C TYR A 8 1.36 -10.84 15.25
N ILE A 9 0.51 -11.67 14.63
CA ILE A 9 0.58 -11.97 13.20
C ILE A 9 0.29 -10.72 12.37
N PHE A 10 -0.83 -10.04 12.61
CA PHE A 10 -1.18 -8.82 11.88
C PHE A 10 -0.17 -7.69 12.14
N GLY A 11 0.30 -7.52 13.38
CA GLY A 11 1.35 -6.56 13.72
C GLY A 11 2.67 -6.86 13.01
N GLY A 12 3.08 -8.14 12.96
CA GLY A 12 4.26 -8.57 12.24
C GLY A 12 4.15 -8.31 10.73
N VAL A 13 3.00 -8.63 10.13
CA VAL A 13 2.73 -8.35 8.71
C VAL A 13 2.74 -6.84 8.44
N ALA A 14 2.12 -6.03 9.30
CA ALA A 14 2.09 -4.57 9.14
C ALA A 14 3.50 -3.98 9.12
N VAL A 15 4.35 -4.35 10.10
CA VAL A 15 5.72 -3.85 10.18
C VAL A 15 6.58 -4.34 9.02
N LEU A 16 6.48 -5.63 8.67
CA LEU A 16 7.22 -6.21 7.54
C LEU A 16 6.84 -5.52 6.22
N SER A 17 5.54 -5.35 5.96
CA SER A 17 5.04 -4.68 4.77
C SER A 17 5.46 -3.20 4.73
N ALA A 18 5.45 -2.48 5.87
CA ALA A 18 5.93 -1.11 5.93
C ALA A 18 7.43 -0.99 5.63
N ALA A 19 8.26 -1.91 6.16
CA ALA A 19 9.68 -1.95 5.83
C ALA A 19 9.92 -2.28 4.35
N LEU A 20 9.15 -3.23 3.79
CA LEU A 20 9.20 -3.58 2.37
C LEU A 20 8.74 -2.42 1.47
N MET A 21 7.77 -1.61 1.88
CA MET A 21 7.33 -0.43 1.13
C MET A 21 8.48 0.56 0.90
N VAL A 22 9.25 0.86 1.95
CA VAL A 22 10.33 1.87 1.90
C VAL A 22 11.55 1.36 1.13
N THR A 23 11.81 0.05 1.17
CA THR A 23 13.00 -0.55 0.52
C THR A 23 12.84 -0.74 -0.98
N ARG A 24 11.62 -0.72 -1.52
CA ARG A 24 11.36 -0.96 -2.95
C ARG A 24 11.55 0.32 -3.78
N ARG A 25 12.24 0.18 -4.91
CA ARG A 25 12.50 1.29 -5.85
C ARG A 25 11.33 1.61 -6.79
N ASN A 26 10.46 0.63 -7.04
CA ASN A 26 9.29 0.82 -7.90
C ASN A 26 8.10 1.30 -7.06
N ALA A 27 7.64 2.51 -7.33
CA ALA A 27 6.55 3.15 -6.60
C ALA A 27 5.24 2.35 -6.62
N VAL A 28 4.96 1.60 -7.69
CA VAL A 28 3.77 0.73 -7.76
C VAL A 28 3.89 -0.43 -6.76
N HIS A 29 5.05 -1.08 -6.69
CA HIS A 29 5.28 -2.13 -5.71
C HIS A 29 5.25 -1.59 -4.27
N SER A 30 5.83 -0.42 -4.03
CA SER A 30 5.74 0.25 -2.73
C SER A 30 4.29 0.52 -2.33
N ALA A 31 3.45 0.99 -3.26
CA ALA A 31 2.03 1.23 -3.00
C ALA A 31 1.27 -0.06 -2.64
N VAL A 32 1.58 -1.19 -3.28
CA VAL A 32 0.99 -2.49 -2.92
C VAL A 32 1.38 -2.91 -1.50
N PHE A 33 2.65 -2.77 -1.12
CA PHE A 33 3.09 -3.06 0.25
C PHE A 33 2.43 -2.14 1.28
N LEU A 34 2.19 -0.87 0.95
CA LEU A 34 1.43 0.04 1.79
C LEU A 34 -0.01 -0.44 2.00
N ILE A 35 -0.70 -0.86 0.92
CA ILE A 35 -2.06 -1.43 1.01
C ILE A 35 -2.07 -2.65 1.93
N THR A 36 -1.09 -3.55 1.80
CA THR A 36 -0.97 -4.71 2.68
C THR A 36 -0.79 -4.30 4.14
N SER A 37 0.03 -3.28 4.42
CA SER A 37 0.19 -2.75 5.77
C SER A 37 -1.12 -2.17 6.33
N LEU A 38 -1.88 -1.45 5.52
CA LEU A 38 -3.15 -0.85 5.93
C LEU A 38 -4.25 -1.91 6.18
N LEU A 39 -4.25 -2.99 5.40
CA LEU A 39 -5.13 -4.14 5.62
C LEU A 39 -4.77 -4.90 6.90
N ALA A 40 -3.47 -5.08 7.17
CA ALA A 40 -3.02 -5.68 8.42
C ALA A 40 -3.45 -4.84 9.64
N THR A 41 -3.37 -3.51 9.55
CA THR A 41 -3.90 -2.59 10.58
C THR A 41 -5.42 -2.72 10.75
N ALA A 42 -6.17 -2.91 9.66
CA ALA A 42 -7.60 -3.20 9.76
C ALA A 42 -7.84 -4.51 10.57
N GLY A 43 -7.07 -5.57 10.30
CA GLY A 43 -7.10 -6.80 11.09
C GLY A 43 -6.85 -6.56 12.58
N ILE A 44 -5.93 -5.65 12.93
CA ILE A 44 -5.68 -5.25 14.33
C ILE A 44 -6.92 -4.57 14.94
N TYR A 45 -7.59 -3.66 14.21
CA TYR A 45 -8.83 -3.04 14.70
C TYR A 45 -9.93 -4.06 15.00
N LEU A 46 -10.02 -5.14 14.20
CA LEU A 46 -10.93 -6.24 14.46
C LEU A 46 -10.59 -6.95 15.78
N THR A 47 -9.31 -7.20 16.06
CA THR A 47 -8.88 -7.82 17.34
C THR A 47 -9.16 -6.95 18.56
N LEU A 48 -9.23 -5.62 18.38
CA LEU A 48 -9.56 -4.65 19.42
C LEU A 48 -11.07 -4.42 19.58
N ARG A 49 -11.91 -5.16 18.85
CA ARG A 49 -13.37 -4.93 18.76
C ARG A 49 -13.74 -3.51 18.33
N ALA A 50 -12.87 -2.87 17.53
CA ALA A 50 -13.09 -1.54 16.99
C ALA A 50 -13.73 -1.63 15.59
N GLU A 51 -14.99 -2.03 15.53
CA GLU A 51 -15.70 -2.32 14.27
C GLU A 51 -15.82 -1.09 13.36
N PHE A 52 -16.12 0.08 13.94
CA PHE A 52 -16.20 1.33 13.19
C PHE A 52 -14.85 1.66 12.51
N LEU A 53 -13.75 1.58 13.25
CA LEU A 53 -12.41 1.84 12.70
C LEU A 53 -12.01 0.80 11.66
N PHE A 54 -12.36 -0.48 11.86
CA PHE A 54 -12.13 -1.53 10.88
C PHE A 54 -12.77 -1.21 9.53
N ILE A 55 -14.05 -0.83 9.54
CA ILE A 55 -14.81 -0.51 8.33
C ILE A 55 -14.26 0.76 7.67
N VAL A 56 -14.05 1.82 8.45
CA VAL A 56 -13.50 3.09 7.95
C VAL A 56 -12.11 2.91 7.35
N GLN A 57 -11.27 2.07 7.96
CA GLN A 57 -9.92 1.75 7.46
C GLN A 57 -9.97 1.14 6.06
N ILE A 58 -10.87 0.20 5.84
CA ILE A 58 -11.01 -0.47 4.54
C ILE A 58 -11.60 0.49 3.51
N ILE A 59 -12.67 1.21 3.85
CA ILE A 59 -13.38 2.06 2.88
C ILE A 59 -12.56 3.30 2.53
N LEU A 60 -12.06 4.05 3.52
CA LEU A 60 -11.39 5.33 3.27
C LEU A 60 -9.94 5.15 2.88
N TYR A 61 -9.16 4.36 3.61
CA TYR A 61 -7.72 4.25 3.35
C TYR A 61 -7.43 3.27 2.23
N VAL A 62 -7.88 2.02 2.33
CA VAL A 62 -7.58 1.00 1.31
C VAL A 62 -8.41 1.23 0.03
N GLY A 63 -9.68 1.58 0.18
CA GLY A 63 -10.59 1.82 -0.93
C GLY A 63 -10.36 3.17 -1.61
N GLY A 64 -10.63 4.28 -0.92
CA GLY A 64 -10.56 5.61 -1.52
C GLY A 64 -9.13 6.12 -1.76
N ILE A 65 -8.41 6.38 -0.67
CA ILE A 65 -7.12 7.09 -0.70
C ILE A 65 -6.08 6.29 -1.48
N MET A 66 -5.92 4.99 -1.18
CA MET A 66 -4.89 4.19 -1.83
C MET A 66 -5.15 3.92 -3.30
N VAL A 67 -6.40 3.77 -3.74
CA VAL A 67 -6.71 3.61 -5.16
C VAL A 67 -6.35 4.89 -5.93
N LEU A 68 -6.68 6.06 -5.37
CA LEU A 68 -6.27 7.35 -5.97
C LEU A 68 -4.74 7.48 -6.01
N PHE A 69 -4.04 7.11 -4.93
CA PHE A 69 -2.58 7.12 -4.90
C PHE A 69 -1.96 6.21 -5.94
N VAL A 70 -2.43 4.97 -6.08
CA VAL A 70 -1.95 4.03 -7.10
C VAL A 70 -2.19 4.58 -8.50
N PHE A 71 -3.36 5.18 -8.74
CA PHE A 71 -3.68 5.80 -10.02
C PHE A 71 -2.72 6.94 -10.35
N VAL A 72 -2.47 7.84 -9.40
CA VAL A 72 -1.52 8.96 -9.55
C VAL A 72 -0.10 8.44 -9.79
N ILE A 73 0.37 7.48 -9.00
CA ILE A 73 1.70 6.90 -9.14
C ILE A 73 1.88 6.25 -10.51
N MET A 74 0.85 5.55 -11.01
CA MET A 74 0.89 4.91 -12.32
C MET A 74 0.98 5.93 -13.45
N LEU A 75 0.21 7.02 -13.39
CA LEU A 75 0.28 8.10 -14.37
C LEU A 75 1.67 8.74 -14.39
N VAL A 76 2.23 9.07 -13.22
CA VAL A 76 3.58 9.66 -13.11
C VAL A 76 4.65 8.72 -13.67
N ASN A 77 4.56 7.42 -13.36
CA ASN A 77 5.52 6.45 -13.88
C ASN A 77 5.42 6.27 -15.41
N LEU A 78 4.21 6.37 -15.96
CA LEU A 78 3.99 6.33 -17.41
C LEU A 78 4.61 7.53 -18.12
N ASP A 79 4.43 8.74 -17.58
CA ASP A 79 4.98 9.98 -18.16
C ASP A 79 6.51 9.92 -18.26
N VAL A 80 7.18 9.42 -17.22
CA VAL A 80 8.64 9.22 -17.21
C VAL A 80 9.08 8.21 -18.28
N ALA A 81 8.34 7.12 -18.45
CA ALA A 81 8.64 6.12 -19.46
C ALA A 81 8.46 6.66 -20.90
N LEU A 82 7.43 7.47 -21.13
CA LEU A 82 7.18 8.09 -22.44
C LEU A 82 8.27 9.11 -22.82
N GLN A 83 8.75 9.91 -21.87
CA GLN A 83 9.86 10.84 -22.10
C GLN A 83 11.12 10.09 -22.56
N GLN A 84 11.48 8.98 -21.91
CA GLN A 84 12.65 8.18 -22.31
C GLN A 84 12.56 7.65 -23.75
N ILE A 85 11.37 7.20 -24.17
CA ILE A 85 11.13 6.73 -25.54
C ILE A 85 11.30 7.87 -26.55
N GLN A 86 10.84 9.07 -26.23
CA GLN A 86 10.98 10.25 -27.11
C GLN A 86 12.44 10.69 -27.26
N PHE A 87 13.23 10.69 -26.18
CA PHE A 87 14.67 11.00 -26.27
C PHE A 87 15.42 10.01 -27.16
N ARG A 88 15.11 8.71 -27.05
CA ARG A 88 15.74 7.69 -27.91
C ARG A 88 15.43 7.87 -29.40
N ARG A 89 14.26 8.41 -29.75
CA ARG A 89 13.88 8.70 -31.15
C ARG A 89 14.48 10.00 -31.71
N ARG A 90 14.92 10.93 -30.86
CA ARG A 90 15.52 12.21 -31.28
C ARG A 90 17.02 12.15 -31.53
N SER A 91 17.69 11.09 -31.07
CA SER A 91 19.14 10.88 -31.20
C SER A 91 19.53 9.82 -32.24
N ALA A 92 18.57 9.38 -33.06
CA ALA A 92 18.77 8.52 -34.23
C ALA A 92 18.38 9.29 -35.50
#